data_AF-A0A7J4UQY6-F1
#
_entry.id   AF-A0A7J4UQY6-F1
#
_cell.length_a   1.000
_cell.length_b   1.000
_cell.length_c   1.000
_cell.angle_alpha   90.00
_cell.angle_beta   90.00
_cell.angle_gamma   90.00
#
_symmetry.space_group_name_H-M   'P 1'
#
loop_
_entity.id
_entity.type
_entity.pdbx_description
1 polymer ?
#
loop_
_entity_poly.entity_id
_entity_poly.type
_entity_poly.pdbx_seq_one_letter_code
_entity_poly.pdbx_strand_id
1 'polypeptide(L)' 'MSNKVKTTVPDVRIHDQDSVFMFWPISTNAKGWVSKHMKIAPDMSMGPHFLVEHRFVDNLIQRMQGAGLTVESY' A
#
# COMPACT_ATOMS: atom_id res chain seq x y z
N MET A 1 2.74 -32.52 -9.97
CA MET A 1 3.19 -31.24 -10.53
C MET A 1 3.09 -30.20 -9.42
N SER A 2 4.21 -29.84 -8.78
CA SER A 2 4.21 -28.78 -7.74
C SER A 2 4.17 -27.42 -8.43
N ASN A 3 3.00 -26.78 -8.42
CA ASN A 3 2.90 -25.35 -8.69
C ASN A 3 3.63 -24.62 -7.57
N LYS A 4 4.88 -24.21 -7.81
CA LYS A 4 5.51 -23.14 -7.04
C LYS A 4 4.72 -21.87 -7.37
N VAL A 5 3.72 -21.56 -6.56
CA VAL A 5 3.15 -20.21 -6.52
C VAL A 5 4.35 -19.30 -6.26
N LYS A 6 4.77 -18.54 -7.27
CA LYS A 6 5.68 -17.41 -7.05
C LYS A 6 4.92 -16.51 -6.10
N THR A 7 5.29 -16.54 -4.82
CA THR A 7 4.88 -15.54 -3.83
C THR A 7 5.55 -14.24 -4.23
N THR A 8 5.01 -13.59 -5.25
CA THR A 8 5.39 -12.24 -5.64
C THR A 8 4.91 -11.37 -4.50
N VAL A 9 5.84 -10.90 -3.69
CA VAL A 9 5.53 -9.94 -2.63
C VAL A 9 4.85 -8.73 -3.29
N PRO A 10 3.65 -8.31 -2.86
CA PRO A 10 2.97 -7.18 -3.47
C PRO A 10 3.74 -5.89 -3.23
N ASP A 11 3.51 -4.89 -4.07
CA ASP A 11 4.07 -3.56 -3.87
C ASP A 11 3.49 -2.90 -2.61
N VAL A 12 2.21 -3.12 -2.33
CA VAL A 12 1.48 -2.58 -1.18
C VAL A 12 0.63 -3.66 -0.50
N ARG A 13 0.70 -3.73 0.84
CA ARG A 13 -0.27 -4.47 1.66
C ARG A 13 -1.24 -3.53 2.34
N ILE A 14 -2.48 -3.96 2.50
CA ILE A 14 -3.51 -3.22 3.21
C ILE A 14 -4.05 -4.11 4.32
N HIS A 15 -4.09 -3.58 5.53
CA HIS A 15 -4.71 -4.23 6.68
C HIS A 15 -5.90 -3.40 7.15
N ASP A 16 -7.06 -4.04 7.30
CA ASP A 16 -8.18 -3.42 8.02
C ASP A 16 -7.81 -3.26 9.51
N GLN A 17 -8.05 -2.08 10.07
CA GLN A 17 -7.88 -1.74 11.48
C GLN A 17 -9.20 -1.20 12.06
N ASP A 18 -10.31 -1.78 11.61
CA ASP A 18 -11.72 -1.49 11.94
C ASP A 18 -12.19 -0.10 11.47
N SER A 19 -11.56 0.95 11.98
CA SER A 19 -11.94 2.35 11.74
C SER A 19 -11.17 3.01 10.60
N VAL A 20 -10.03 2.42 10.23
CA VAL A 20 -9.12 2.89 9.17
C VAL A 20 -8.44 1.69 8.54
N PHE A 21 -7.90 1.87 7.34
CA PHE A 21 -7.03 0.90 6.70
C PHE A 21 -5.58 1.34 6.80
N MET A 22 -4.71 0.41 7.15
CA MET A 22 -3.28 0.63 7.21
C MET A 22 -2.62 0.13 5.92
N PHE A 23 -2.01 1.05 5.17
CA PHE A 23 -1.30 0.77 3.93
C PHE A 23 0.19 0.61 4.21
N TRP A 24 0.79 -0.47 3.72
CA TRP A 24 2.21 -0.80 3.84
C TRP A 24 2.85 -0.87 2.46
N PRO A 25 3.50 0.19 1.97
CA PRO A 25 4.30 0.14 0.76
C PRO A 25 5.62 -0.62 1.02
N ILE A 26 5.73 -1.79 0.42
CA ILE A 26 6.84 -2.72 0.62
C ILE A 26 7.93 -2.48 -0.42
N SER A 27 7.54 -2.41 -1.70
CA SER A 27 8.49 -2.28 -2.79
C SER A 27 9.08 -0.87 -2.91
N THR A 28 10.24 -0.76 -3.55
CA THR A 28 10.85 0.53 -3.87
C THR A 28 9.93 1.39 -4.76
N ASN A 29 9.18 0.76 -5.67
CA ASN A 29 8.24 1.45 -6.54
C ASN A 29 7.07 2.04 -5.76
N ALA A 30 6.46 1.26 -4.85
CA ALA A 30 5.41 1.78 -3.98
C ALA A 30 5.91 2.90 -3.07
N LYS A 31 7.08 2.73 -2.45
CA LYS A 31 7.68 3.78 -1.60
C LYS A 31 7.92 5.07 -2.39
N GLY A 32 8.49 4.97 -3.60
CA GLY A 32 8.71 6.12 -4.48
C GLY A 32 7.40 6.77 -4.93
N TRP A 33 6.38 5.98 -5.25
CA TRP A 33 5.06 6.49 -5.60
C TRP A 33 4.43 7.27 -4.44
N VAL A 34 4.48 6.69 -3.24
CA VAL A 34 3.97 7.32 -2.01
C VAL A 34 4.71 8.61 -1.73
N SER A 35 6.05 8.62 -1.74
CA SER A 35 6.84 9.84 -1.52
C SER A 35 6.58 10.94 -2.55
N LYS A 36 6.21 10.58 -3.79
CA LYS A 36 5.89 11.54 -4.85
C LYS A 36 4.48 12.14 -4.75
N HIS A 37 3.50 11.35 -4.31
CA HIS A 37 2.09 11.75 -4.36
C HIS A 37 1.50 12.11 -2.99
N MET A 38 2.17 11.73 -1.90
CA MET A 38 1.69 11.95 -0.54
C MET A 38 2.67 12.82 0.23
N LYS A 39 2.14 13.81 0.93
CA LYS A 39 2.91 14.58 1.92
C LYS A 39 2.84 13.83 3.24
N ILE A 40 3.74 12.88 3.45
CA ILE A 40 3.89 12.23 4.75
C ILE A 40 4.68 13.18 5.65
N ALA A 41 4.18 13.41 6.86
CA ALA A 41 4.85 14.27 7.82
C ALA A 41 6.23 13.68 8.20
N PRO A 42 7.28 14.51 8.33
CA PRO A 42 8.64 14.03 8.60
C PRO A 42 8.80 13.23 9.90
N ASP A 43 7.83 13.37 10.82
CA ASP A 43 7.80 12.79 12.17
C ASP A 43 7.06 11.44 12.25
N MET A 44 6.55 10.91 11.14
CA MET A 44 6.07 9.52 11.08
C MET A 44 7.25 8.54 11.12
N SER A 45 7.84 8.41 12.31
CA SER A 45 8.96 7.53 12.68
C SER A 45 8.68 6.03 12.49
N MET A 46 7.46 5.67 12.14
CA MET A 46 6.96 4.29 12.00
C MET A 46 7.26 3.66 10.63
N GLY A 47 8.02 4.33 9.75
CA GLY A 47 8.29 3.82 8.40
C GLY A 47 7.16 4.15 7.43
N PRO A 48 7.19 3.65 6.18
CA PRO A 48 6.38 4.22 5.10
C PRO A 48 4.91 3.78 5.14
N HIS A 49 4.42 3.24 6.26
CA HIS A 49 3.01 2.89 6.37
C HIS A 49 2.18 4.10 6.80
N PHE A 50 0.92 4.12 6.37
CA PHE A 50 0.02 5.23 6.64
C PHE A 50 -1.43 4.73 6.74
N LEU A 51 -2.24 5.49 7.48
CA LEU A 51 -3.65 5.18 7.71
C LEU A 51 -4.53 5.94 6.72
N VAL A 52 -5.57 5.28 6.24
CA VAL A 52 -6.53 5.81 5.26
C VAL A 52 -7.94 5.55 5.77
N GLU A 53 -8.77 6.58 5.81
CA GLU A 53 -10.20 6.42 6.12
C GLU A 53 -10.90 5.60 5.03
N HIS A 54 -11.85 4.75 5.44
CA HIS A 54 -12.66 3.88 4.57
C HIS A 54 -13.11 4.55 3.26
N ARG A 55 -13.65 5.77 3.36
CA ARG A 55 -14.18 6.52 2.19
C ARG A 55 -13.16 6.82 1.09
N PHE A 56 -11.87 6.75 1.39
CA PHE A 56 -10.79 7.05 0.44
C PHE A 56 -10.07 5.80 -0.08
N VAL A 57 -10.31 4.64 0.52
CA VAL A 57 -9.55 3.41 0.25
C VAL A 57 -9.68 2.96 -1.20
N ASP A 58 -10.91 2.81 -1.70
CA ASP A 58 -11.15 2.33 -3.06
C ASP A 58 -10.52 3.24 -4.11
N ASN A 59 -10.65 4.56 -3.94
CA ASN A 59 -10.06 5.52 -4.86
C ASN A 59 -8.52 5.44 -4.85
N LEU A 60 -7.93 5.27 -3.67
CA LEU A 60 -6.49 5.17 -3.54
C LEU A 60 -5.95 3.86 -4.15
N ILE A 61 -6.62 2.74 -3.91
CA ILE A 61 -6.28 1.45 -4.52
C ILE A 61 -6.30 1.55 -6.04
N GLN A 62 -7.38 2.12 -6.61
CA GLN A 62 -7.50 2.31 -8.07
C GLN A 62 -6.36 3.16 -8.64
N ARG A 63 -5.96 4.23 -7.94
CA ARG A 63 -4.83 5.08 -8.38
C ARG A 63 -3.49 4.35 -8.32
N MET A 64 -3.25 3.54 -7.28
CA MET A 64 -2.04 2.73 -7.16
C MET A 64 -1.97 1.66 -8.24
N GLN A 65 -3.05 0.94 -8.47
CA GLN A 65 -3.15 -0.07 -9.54
C GLN A 65 -3.02 0.57 -10.93
N GLY A 66 -3.62 1.75 -11.14
CA GLY A 66 -3.47 2.53 -12.36
C GLY A 66 -2.03 3.03 -12.60
N ALA A 67 -1.21 3.11 -11.55
CA ALA A 67 0.22 3.39 -11.64
C ALA A 67 1.08 2.12 -11.81
N GLY A 68 0.46 0.94 -11.94
CA GLY A 68 1.13 -0.35 -12.12
C GLY A 68 1.59 -1.01 -10.82
N LEU A 69 1.13 -0.55 -9.65
CA LEU A 69 1.45 -1.16 -8.36
C LEU A 69 0.51 -2.34 -8.06
N THR A 70 1.08 -3.43 -7.58
CA THR A 70 0.31 -4.57 -7.06
C THR A 70 -0.12 -4.32 -5.62
N VAL A 71 -1.41 -4.50 -5.34
CA VAL A 71 -2.02 -4.24 -4.03
C VAL A 71 -2.67 -5.52 -3.53
N GLU A 72 -2.39 -5.89 -2.28
CA GLU A 72 -2.98 -7.04 -1.59
C GLU A 72 -3.63 -6.58 -0.27
N SER A 73 -4.87 -6.99 -0.03
CA SER A 73 -5.63 -6.65 1.18
C SER A 73 -5.89 -7.88 2.04
N TYR A 74 -5.78 -7.73 3.37
CA TYR A 74 -6.02 -8.77 4.37
C TYR A 74 -7.00 -8.30 5.45
#